data_AF-A0AA40GC15-F1
#
_entry.id   AF-A0AA40GC15-F1
#
_cell.length_a   1.000
_cell.length_b   1.000
_cell.length_c   1.000
_cell.angle_alpha   90.00
_cell.angle_beta   90.00
_cell.angle_gamma   90.00
#
_symmetry.space_group_name_H-M   'P 1'
#
loop_
_entity.id
_entity.type
_entity.pdbx_description
1 polymer ?
#
loop_
_entity_poly.entity_id
_entity_poly.type
_entity_poly.pdbx_seq_one_letter_code
_entity_poly.pdbx_strand_id
1 'polypeptide(L)' 'MSPRFADGITAPRISVTGHDLPLSRVVSRTMHPDEGYHDHAGTVMVIAWGQFMDHDYTLTGTPLGTIRNPIIV' A
#
# COMPACT_ATOMS: atom_id res chain seq x y z
N MET A 1 -12.48 -5.87 13.14
CA MET A 1 -11.96 -7.01 12.36
C MET A 1 -10.53 -7.27 12.78
N SER A 2 -10.13 -8.52 13.00
CA SER A 2 -8.76 -8.86 13.42
C SER A 2 -7.80 -8.92 12.22
N PRO A 3 -6.50 -8.63 12.42
CA PRO A 3 -5.49 -8.81 11.38
C PRO A 3 -5.46 -10.26 10.85
N ARG A 4 -5.12 -10.43 9.57
CA ARG A 4 -5.16 -11.73 8.86
C ARG A 4 -3.78 -12.09 8.33
N PHE A 5 -2.84 -12.33 9.23
CA PHE A 5 -1.51 -12.86 8.91
C PHE A 5 -1.57 -14.37 8.70
N ALA A 6 -0.68 -14.92 7.87
CA ALA A 6 -0.66 -16.38 7.58
C ALA A 6 -0.27 -17.22 8.81
N ASP A 7 0.58 -16.67 9.67
CA ASP A 7 1.01 -17.27 10.95
C ASP A 7 0.25 -16.70 12.16
N GLY A 8 -0.69 -15.78 11.93
CA GLY A 8 -1.43 -15.07 12.97
C GLY A 8 -0.66 -13.94 13.67
N ILE A 9 0.58 -13.63 13.27
CA ILE A 9 1.44 -12.65 13.96
C ILE A 9 2.04 -11.64 12.98
N THR A 10 2.88 -12.06 12.04
CA THR A 10 3.65 -11.14 11.16
C THR A 10 3.75 -11.61 9.71
N ALA A 11 3.63 -12.91 9.43
CA ALA A 11 3.77 -13.43 8.07
C ALA A 11 2.68 -12.84 7.16
N PRO A 12 3.04 -12.35 5.95
CA PRO A 12 2.07 -11.86 4.99
C PRO A 12 0.94 -12.86 4.75
N ARG A 13 -0.26 -12.34 4.50
CA ARG A 13 -1.45 -13.17 4.26
C ARG A 13 -1.25 -14.10 3.04
N ILE A 14 -1.74 -15.34 3.16
CA ILE A 14 -1.90 -16.28 2.04
C ILE A 14 -3.37 -16.44 1.62
N SER A 15 -3.61 -17.13 0.50
CA SER A 15 -4.96 -17.47 0.02
C SER A 15 -5.73 -18.27 1.07
N VAL A 16 -7.06 -18.12 1.09
CA VAL A 16 -7.95 -18.97 1.90
C VAL A 16 -7.89 -20.45 1.48
N THR A 17 -7.34 -20.74 0.30
CA THR A 17 -7.11 -22.10 -0.21
C THR A 17 -5.76 -22.68 0.22
N GLY A 18 -4.94 -21.94 0.98
CA GLY A 18 -3.63 -22.41 1.46
C GLY A 18 -2.46 -22.22 0.48
N HIS A 19 -2.68 -21.56 -0.66
CA HIS A 19 -1.62 -21.22 -1.63
C HIS A 19 -1.19 -19.74 -1.51
N ASP A 20 -0.05 -19.40 -2.10
CA ASP A 20 0.43 -18.02 -2.17
C ASP A 20 -0.55 -17.11 -2.93
N LEU A 21 -0.57 -15.82 -2.55
CA LEU A 21 -1.26 -14.81 -3.34
C LEU A 21 -0.50 -14.55 -4.65
N PRO A 22 -1.19 -14.13 -5.73
CA PRO A 22 -0.51 -13.72 -6.96
C PRO A 22 0.51 -12.61 -6.68
N LEU A 23 1.61 -12.61 -7.44
CA LEU A 23 2.60 -11.54 -7.40
C LEU A 23 1.91 -10.18 -7.60
N SER A 24 2.15 -9.24 -6.69
CA SER A 24 1.56 -7.90 -6.72
C SER A 24 1.80 -7.19 -8.06
N ARG A 25 2.97 -7.39 -8.67
CA ARG A 25 3.30 -6.83 -9.99
C ARG A 25 2.47 -7.41 -11.12
N VAL A 26 2.10 -8.69 -11.06
CA VAL A 26 1.21 -9.29 -12.06
C VAL A 26 -0.17 -8.64 -11.94
N VAL A 27 -0.72 -8.57 -10.73
CA VAL A 27 -2.04 -7.93 -10.49
C VAL A 27 -2.05 -6.47 -10.91
N SER A 28 -1.01 -5.70 -10.56
CA SER A 28 -0.88 -4.30 -10.98
C SER A 28 -0.90 -4.17 -12.50
N ARG A 29 -0.11 -4.99 -13.20
CA ARG A 29 0.01 -4.89 -14.66
C ARG A 29 -1.22 -5.40 -15.42
N THR A 30 -1.91 -6.42 -14.90
CA THR A 30 -3.01 -7.06 -15.63
C THR A 30 -4.39 -6.55 -15.24
N MET A 31 -4.56 -6.08 -14.00
CA MET A 31 -5.87 -5.63 -13.49
C MET A 31 -5.98 -4.11 -13.37
N HIS A 32 -4.85 -3.40 -13.22
CA HIS A 32 -4.83 -1.93 -13.08
C HIS A 32 -3.97 -1.27 -14.18
N PRO A 33 -4.19 -1.60 -15.48
CA PRO A 33 -3.51 -0.91 -16.55
C PRO A 33 -3.97 0.55 -16.62
N ASP A 34 -3.07 1.42 -17.07
CA ASP A 34 -3.47 2.75 -17.51
C ASP A 34 -4.09 2.64 -18.90
N GLU A 35 -5.39 2.93 -18.99
CA GLU A 35 -6.14 2.93 -20.25
C GLU A 35 -6.25 4.34 -20.87
N GLY A 36 -5.67 5.36 -20.23
CA GLY A 36 -5.65 6.74 -20.75
C GLY A 36 -6.97 7.50 -20.58
N TYR A 37 -7.88 7.04 -19.73
CA TYR A 37 -9.09 7.80 -19.40
C TYR A 37 -8.77 8.99 -18.49
N HIS A 38 -9.51 10.08 -18.70
CA HIS A 38 -9.45 11.26 -17.86
C HIS A 38 -10.86 11.61 -17.39
N ASP A 39 -10.98 12.08 -16.14
CA ASP A 39 -12.23 12.63 -15.62
C ASP A 39 -12.38 14.08 -16.10
N HIS A 40 -13.61 14.46 -16.45
CA HIS A 40 -13.97 15.78 -16.96
C HIS A 40 -14.84 16.55 -15.96
N ALA A 41 -15.27 15.92 -14.87
CA ALA A 41 -16.11 16.53 -13.84
C ALA A 41 -15.29 17.17 -12.71
N GLY A 42 -14.11 16.63 -12.40
CA GLY A 42 -13.20 17.15 -11.38
C GLY A 42 -12.03 17.94 -11.94
N THR A 43 -11.63 19.01 -11.24
CA THR A 43 -10.33 19.64 -11.49
C THR A 43 -9.24 18.86 -10.76
N VAL A 44 -7.98 19.06 -11.16
CA VAL A 44 -6.80 18.48 -10.47
C VAL A 44 -6.76 18.85 -8.97
N MET A 45 -7.42 19.94 -8.58
CA MET A 45 -7.51 20.35 -7.17
C MET A 45 -8.18 19.28 -6.29
N VAL A 46 -9.12 18.49 -6.83
CA VAL A 46 -9.76 17.39 -6.09
C VAL A 46 -8.72 16.34 -5.68
N ILE A 47 -7.80 16.00 -6.59
CA ILE A 47 -6.73 15.02 -6.33
C ILE A 47 -5.74 15.57 -5.30
N ALA A 48 -5.31 16.83 -5.46
CA ALA A 48 -4.38 17.47 -4.55
C ALA A 48 -4.95 17.59 -3.13
N TRP A 49 -6.21 17.99 -2.99
CA TRP A 49 -6.89 18.08 -1.70
C TRP A 49 -7.04 16.71 -1.02
N GLY A 50 -7.32 15.66 -1.79
CA GLY A 50 -7.38 14.28 -1.28
C GLY A 50 -6.05 13.81 -0.68
N GLN A 51 -4.94 14.03 -1.38
CA GLN A 51 -3.59 13.71 -0.88
C GLN A 51 -3.22 14.51 0.36
N PHE A 52 -3.62 15.78 0.43
CA PHE A 52 -3.41 16.60 1.63
C PHE A 52 -4.11 16.01 2.85
N MET A 53 -5.40 15.66 2.74
CA MET A 53 -6.13 15.06 3.85
C MET A 53 -5.56 13.69 4.26
N ASP A 54 -5.23 12.82 3.28
CA ASP A 54 -4.66 11.50 3.57
C ASP A 54 -3.36 11.58 4.38
N HIS A 55 -2.47 12.50 3.99
CA HIS A 55 -1.19 12.72 4.66
C HIS A 55 -1.30 13.51 5.98
N ASP A 56 -2.39 14.25 6.21
CA ASP A 56 -2.65 14.90 7.51
C ASP A 56 -3.11 13.86 8.55
N TYR A 57 -3.91 12.88 8.14
CA TYR A 57 -4.43 11.85 9.03
C TYR A 57 -3.52 10.65 9.21
N THR A 58 -2.73 10.29 8.20
CA THR A 58 -1.97 9.05 8.19
C THR A 58 -0.52 9.26 7.78
N LEU A 59 0.38 8.54 8.46
CA LEU A 59 1.78 8.43 8.11
C LEU A 59 2.26 7.03 8.48
N THR A 60 2.72 6.27 7.48
CA THR A 60 3.44 5.01 7.74
C THR A 60 4.93 5.31 7.76
N GLY A 61 5.51 5.44 8.95
CA GLY A 61 6.94 5.70 9.11
C GLY A 61 7.81 4.52 8.69
N THR A 62 9.05 4.80 8.30
CA THR A 62 10.06 3.76 8.05
C THR A 62 10.33 3.02 9.36
N PRO A 63 10.31 1.68 9.39
CA PRO A 63 10.66 0.92 10.58
C PRO A 63 12.09 1.29 11.01
N LEU A 64 12.24 1.75 12.25
CA LEU A 64 13.53 1.81 12.91
C LEU A 64 13.94 0.35 13.12
N GLY A 65 14.80 -0.20 12.24
CA GLY A 65 15.44 -1.48 12.52
C GLY A 65 16.10 -1.44 13.91
N THR A 66 16.39 -2.61 14.51
CA THR A 66 17.17 -2.65 15.75
C THR A 66 18.47 -1.87 15.54
N ILE A 67 18.52 -0.63 16.05
CA ILE A 67 19.65 0.28 15.98
C ILE A 67 20.84 -0.35 16.69
N ARG A 68 21.63 -1.14 15.97
CA ARG A 68 22.93 -1.63 16.42
C ARG A 68 24.10 -0.76 15.96
N ASN A 69 23.85 0.37 15.28
CA ASN A 69 24.82 1.44 15.08
C ASN A 69 24.11 2.72 14.59
N PRO A 70 24.25 3.88 15.26
CA PRO A 70 23.80 5.14 14.71
C PRO A 70 24.86 5.60 13.71
N ILE A 71 24.55 5.58 12.41
CA ILE A 71 25.29 6.37 11.43
C ILE A 71 24.29 7.29 10.73
N ILE A 72 24.59 8.57 10.89
CA ILE A 72 24.00 9.77 10.29
C ILE A 72 23.70 9.55 8.81
N VAL A 73 22.45 9.80 8.39
CA VAL A 73 22.05 10.86 7.44
C VAL A 73 20.64 11.31 7.80
#